data_AF-A0A832GHM8-F1
#
_entry.id   AF-A0A832GHM8-F1
#
_cell.length_a   1.000
_cell.length_b   1.000
_cell.length_c   1.000
_cell.angle_alpha   90.00
_cell.angle_beta   90.00
_cell.angle_gamma   90.00
#
_symmetry.space_group_name_H-M   'P 1'
#
loop_
_entity.id
_entity.type
_entity.pdbx_description
1 polymer ?
#
loop_
_entity_poly.entity_id
_entity_poly.type
_entity_poly.pdbx_seq_one_letter_code
_entity_poly.pdbx_strand_id
1 'polypeptide(L)'
;FGSNTLVASDVNPIVRVQGAHYPLTLRVAKSTGAYTALDATTGAVLGHLLPGGSLTVSDPNVTAIRLLRQTPQEIGYDVTVTPNPVERAAQVRVSVPETQHATVALYNALGQEVVRIFDGVLTPGQTSVEFNVEALPAGTYLVKVSSGTYTAVQRVTVVR
;
A
#
# COMPACT_ATOMS: atom_id res chain seq x y z
N PHE A 1 27.79 8.47 16.02
CA PHE A 1 27.19 8.91 14.74
C PHE A 1 26.88 7.66 13.93
N GLY A 2 25.67 7.10 14.13
CA GLY A 2 25.29 5.78 13.63
C GLY A 2 25.12 5.75 12.12
N SER A 3 25.65 4.71 11.49
CA SER A 3 25.80 4.48 10.05
C SER A 3 24.49 4.65 9.25
N ASN A 4 24.43 5.69 8.42
CA ASN A 4 23.46 5.77 7.34
C ASN A 4 24.01 5.02 6.12
N THR A 5 23.41 3.89 5.77
CA THR A 5 23.69 3.21 4.50
C THR A 5 22.74 3.76 3.44
N LEU A 6 23.28 4.37 2.39
CA LEU A 6 22.50 4.80 1.23
C LEU A 6 22.06 3.56 0.46
N VAL A 7 20.74 3.36 0.37
CA VAL A 7 20.15 2.32 -0.47
C VAL A 7 20.17 2.81 -1.92
N ALA A 8 20.99 2.19 -2.76
CA ALA A 8 20.96 2.41 -4.21
C ALA A 8 19.63 1.96 -4.79
N SER A 9 19.27 2.51 -5.95
CA SER A 9 18.01 2.41 -6.69
C SER A 9 17.66 1.00 -7.21
N ASP A 10 18.05 -0.06 -6.52
CA ASP A 10 17.74 -1.43 -6.89
C ASP A 10 16.32 -1.82 -6.44
N VAL A 11 15.67 -2.67 -7.24
CA VAL A 11 14.32 -3.18 -6.97
C VAL A 11 14.27 -3.96 -5.64
N ASN A 12 15.38 -4.61 -5.26
CA ASN A 12 15.52 -5.41 -4.04
C ASN A 12 16.85 -5.14 -3.34
N PRO A 13 16.97 -4.02 -2.60
CA PRO A 13 18.25 -3.62 -2.04
C PRO A 13 18.68 -4.51 -0.87
N ILE A 14 19.99 -4.65 -0.70
CA ILE A 14 20.60 -5.34 0.44
C ILE A 14 21.29 -4.30 1.33
N VAL A 15 20.87 -4.25 2.59
CA VAL A 15 21.48 -3.44 3.64
C VAL A 15 22.43 -4.32 4.43
N ARG A 16 23.73 -4.04 4.38
CA ARG A 16 24.72 -4.70 5.24
C ARG A 16 24.78 -4.01 6.59
N VAL A 17 24.82 -4.81 7.65
CA VAL A 17 24.87 -4.37 9.04
C VAL A 17 26.23 -4.77 9.62
N GLN A 18 27.03 -3.79 10.02
CA GLN A 18 28.35 -4.02 10.60
C GLN A 18 28.55 -3.12 11.82
N GLY A 19 29.05 -3.69 12.92
CA GLY A 19 29.30 -2.94 14.16
C GLY A 19 28.03 -2.36 14.82
N ALA A 20 26.87 -2.93 14.52
CA ALA A 20 25.60 -2.49 15.11
C ALA A 20 25.38 -3.15 16.49
N HIS A 21 24.81 -2.38 17.40
CA HIS A 21 24.28 -2.90 18.66
C HIS A 21 22.80 -3.24 18.48
N TYR A 22 22.39 -4.39 19.02
CA TYR A 22 21.01 -4.85 18.96
C TYR A 22 20.25 -4.46 20.23
N PRO A 23 18.93 -4.20 20.14
CA PRO A 23 18.13 -4.22 18.92
C PRO A 23 18.40 -3.02 18.01
N LEU A 24 18.35 -3.24 16.69
CA LEU A 24 18.44 -2.17 15.70
C LEU A 24 17.06 -1.85 15.14
N THR A 25 16.83 -0.59 14.79
CA THR A 25 15.60 -0.14 14.13
C THR A 25 15.88 0.19 12.69
N LEU A 26 15.20 -0.50 11.78
CA LEU A 26 15.26 -0.27 10.34
C LEU A 26 14.11 0.63 9.90
N ARG A 27 14.42 1.65 9.10
CA ARG A 27 13.46 2.55 8.46
C ARG A 27 13.89 2.83 7.04
N VAL A 28 12.94 2.92 6.12
CA VAL A 28 13.22 3.29 4.71
C VAL A 28 12.83 4.75 4.51
N ALA A 29 13.83 5.62 4.37
CA ALA A 29 13.59 7.04 4.11
C ALA A 29 12.94 7.23 2.73
N LYS A 30 11.89 8.06 2.66
CA LYS A 30 11.18 8.41 1.43
C LYS A 30 10.59 7.22 0.65
N SER A 31 10.36 6.07 1.30
CA SER A 31 9.67 4.98 0.62
C SER A 31 8.20 5.30 0.41
N THR A 32 7.71 5.04 -0.80
CA THR A 32 6.28 5.01 -1.14
C THR A 32 5.71 3.59 -1.17
N GLY A 33 6.54 2.56 -1.03
CA GLY A 33 6.14 1.15 -1.08
C GLY A 33 6.43 0.39 0.21
N ALA A 34 5.72 -0.71 0.42
CA ALA A 34 6.02 -1.67 1.48
C ALA A 34 7.17 -2.58 1.09
N TYR A 35 7.88 -3.10 2.09
CA TYR A 35 8.92 -4.10 1.90
C TYR A 35 8.77 -5.26 2.87
N THR A 36 9.05 -6.47 2.41
CA THR A 36 9.40 -7.57 3.31
C THR A 36 10.90 -7.49 3.57
N ALA A 37 11.28 -7.37 4.84
CA ALA A 37 12.67 -7.51 5.24
C ALA A 37 12.98 -8.99 5.49
N LEU A 38 14.02 -9.47 4.82
CA LEU A 38 14.54 -10.83 4.96
C LEU A 38 15.98 -10.77 5.46
N ASP A 39 16.40 -11.78 6.21
CA ASP A 39 17.82 -12.07 6.36
C ASP A 39 18.36 -12.54 5.00
N ALA A 40 19.35 -11.82 4.46
CA ALA A 40 19.91 -12.11 3.15
C ALA A 40 20.74 -13.40 3.12
N THR A 41 21.10 -13.94 4.30
CA THR A 41 21.91 -15.16 4.47
C THR A 41 21.02 -16.39 4.57
N THR A 42 19.99 -16.33 5.40
CA THR A 42 19.12 -17.48 5.69
C THR A 42 17.81 -17.47 4.90
N GLY A 43 17.42 -16.30 4.36
CA GLY A 43 16.11 -16.10 3.74
C GLY A 43 14.96 -15.95 4.73
N ALA A 44 15.22 -15.99 6.04
CA ALA A 44 14.19 -15.86 7.07
C ALA A 44 13.50 -14.49 7.02
N VAL A 45 12.17 -14.46 7.18
CA VAL A 45 11.39 -13.22 7.23
C VAL A 45 11.63 -12.54 8.58
N LEU A 46 12.19 -11.33 8.53
CA LEU A 46 12.42 -10.48 9.70
C LEU A 46 11.20 -9.62 10.03
N GLY A 47 10.37 -9.31 9.03
CA GLY A 47 9.11 -8.60 9.18
C GLY A 47 8.74 -7.76 7.97
N HIS A 48 7.66 -6.97 8.10
CA HIS A 48 7.18 -6.06 7.08
C HIS A 48 7.49 -4.61 7.45
N LEU A 49 7.94 -3.84 6.46
CA LEU A 49 8.21 -2.43 6.54
C LEU A 49 7.18 -1.68 5.69
N LEU A 50 6.16 -1.14 6.36
CA LEU A 50 5.20 -0.24 5.74
C LEU A 50 5.87 1.15 5.54
N PRO A 51 5.45 1.93 4.54
CA PRO A 51 5.87 3.31 4.34
C PRO A 51 5.73 4.17 5.60
N GLY A 52 6.77 4.91 5.94
CA GLY A 52 6.82 5.71 7.17
C GLY A 52 7.04 4.89 8.45
N GLY A 53 6.77 3.58 8.41
CA GLY A 53 6.95 2.64 9.50
C GLY A 53 8.41 2.31 9.81
N SER A 54 8.57 1.46 10.83
CA SER A 54 9.86 0.96 11.30
C SER A 54 9.77 -0.49 11.68
N LEU A 55 10.86 -1.24 11.46
CA LEU A 55 10.99 -2.62 11.88
C LEU A 55 12.13 -2.73 12.90
N THR A 56 11.87 -3.35 14.04
CA THR A 56 12.90 -3.64 15.04
C THR A 56 13.45 -5.04 14.80
N VAL A 57 14.76 -5.14 14.59
CA VAL A 57 15.48 -6.41 14.46
C VAL A 57 16.30 -6.63 15.71
N SER A 58 16.01 -7.70 16.44
CA SER A 58 16.65 -8.01 17.72
C SER A 58 17.70 -9.13 17.62
N ASP A 59 17.71 -9.90 16.53
CA ASP A 59 18.64 -11.02 16.35
C ASP A 59 20.03 -10.53 15.94
N PRO A 60 21.06 -10.68 16.81
CA PRO A 60 22.40 -10.20 16.53
C PRO A 60 23.12 -10.93 15.39
N ASN A 61 22.60 -12.08 14.93
CA ASN A 61 23.20 -12.83 13.83
C ASN A 61 22.83 -12.27 12.45
N VAL A 62 21.87 -11.35 12.37
CA VAL A 62 21.42 -10.75 11.11
C VAL A 62 22.42 -9.71 10.62
N THR A 63 23.37 -10.13 9.78
CA THR A 63 24.44 -9.26 9.25
C THR A 63 24.10 -8.61 7.91
N ALA A 64 23.09 -9.11 7.22
CA ALA A 64 22.62 -8.56 5.95
C ALA A 64 21.10 -8.68 5.84
N ILE A 65 20.43 -7.59 5.48
CA ILE A 65 18.98 -7.50 5.34
C ILE A 65 18.66 -7.24 3.87
N ARG A 66 17.91 -8.14 3.24
CA ARG A 66 17.36 -7.94 1.90
C ARG A 66 15.95 -7.36 2.03
N LEU A 67 15.69 -6.27 1.32
CA LEU A 67 14.35 -5.70 1.23
C LEU A 67 13.73 -6.13 -0.08
N LEU A 68 12.60 -6.84 -0.01
CA LEU A 68 11.80 -7.19 -1.18
C LEU A 68 10.61 -6.24 -1.27
N ARG A 69 10.49 -5.48 -2.36
CA ARG A 69 9.36 -4.57 -2.54
C ARG A 69 8.07 -5.37 -2.65
N GLN A 70 7.09 -5.06 -1.81
CA GLN A 70 5.76 -5.65 -1.88
C GLN A 70 4.82 -4.75 -2.68
N THR A 71 3.96 -5.37 -3.47
CA THR A 71 2.82 -4.69 -4.08
C THR A 71 1.74 -4.41 -3.03
N PRO A 72 0.88 -3.38 -3.22
CA PRO A 72 -0.23 -3.12 -2.30
C PRO A 72 -1.10 -4.37 -2.04
N GLN A 73 -1.34 -5.19 -3.06
CA GLN A 73 -2.12 -6.42 -2.90
C GLN A 73 -1.48 -7.44 -1.95
N GLU A 74 -0.15 -7.59 -1.98
CA GLU A 74 0.58 -8.58 -1.15
C GLU A 74 0.62 -8.23 0.35
N ILE A 75 0.34 -6.99 0.71
CA ILE A 75 0.25 -6.51 2.10
C ILE A 75 -1.19 -6.34 2.57
N GLY A 76 -2.17 -6.85 1.82
CA GLY A 76 -3.59 -6.77 2.18
C GLY A 76 -4.25 -5.43 1.87
N TYR A 77 -3.61 -4.54 1.09
CA TYR A 77 -4.32 -3.42 0.46
C TYR A 77 -4.94 -3.88 -0.84
N ASP A 78 -6.26 -4.02 -0.82
CA ASP A 78 -7.01 -4.42 -1.98
C ASP A 78 -8.21 -3.49 -2.19
N VAL A 79 -8.56 -3.28 -3.45
CA VAL A 79 -9.76 -2.54 -3.84
C VAL A 79 -10.49 -3.30 -4.93
N THR A 80 -11.75 -3.63 -4.66
CA THR A 80 -12.63 -4.28 -5.63
C THR A 80 -13.92 -3.49 -5.75
N VAL A 81 -14.52 -3.52 -6.95
CA VAL A 81 -15.77 -2.83 -7.25
C VAL A 81 -16.74 -3.83 -7.85
N THR A 82 -17.91 -3.96 -7.24
CA THR A 82 -18.93 -4.95 -7.63
C THR A 82 -20.33 -4.31 -7.60
N PRO A 83 -21.15 -4.49 -8.65
CA PRO A 83 -20.85 -5.15 -9.92
C PRO A 83 -19.89 -4.31 -10.80
N ASN A 84 -19.32 -4.95 -11.82
CA ASN A 84 -18.61 -4.27 -12.90
C ASN A 84 -18.86 -5.06 -14.20
N PRO A 85 -19.57 -4.53 -15.21
CA PRO A 85 -20.04 -3.14 -15.34
C PRO A 85 -21.09 -2.66 -14.32
N VAL A 86 -21.18 -1.35 -14.10
CA VAL A 86 -22.11 -0.68 -13.18
C VAL A 86 -23.24 -0.02 -13.95
N GLU A 87 -24.49 -0.36 -13.60
CA GLU A 87 -25.68 0.26 -14.21
C GLU A 87 -26.20 1.47 -13.42
N ARG A 88 -26.37 1.34 -12.10
CA ARG A 88 -26.93 2.41 -11.23
C ARG A 88 -26.11 2.67 -9.99
N ALA A 89 -25.73 1.60 -9.28
CA ALA A 89 -24.93 1.66 -8.08
C ALA A 89 -23.98 0.47 -8.02
N ALA A 90 -22.87 0.65 -7.30
CA ALA A 90 -21.90 -0.40 -7.01
C ALA A 90 -21.35 -0.23 -5.60
N GLN A 91 -20.74 -1.30 -5.11
CA GLN A 91 -19.99 -1.28 -3.86
C GLN A 91 -18.50 -1.29 -4.16
N VAL A 92 -17.77 -0.37 -3.54
CA VAL A 92 -16.32 -0.46 -3.44
C VAL A 92 -15.97 -1.15 -2.12
N ARG A 93 -15.23 -2.24 -2.22
CA ARG A 93 -14.66 -2.93 -1.06
C ARG A 93 -13.19 -2.59 -0.96
N VAL A 94 -12.80 -2.02 0.17
CA VAL A 94 -11.42 -1.64 0.48
C VAL A 94 -10.92 -2.49 1.62
N SER A 95 -9.77 -3.13 1.43
CA SER A 95 -9.06 -3.82 2.51
C SER A 95 -7.86 -2.99 2.92
N VAL A 96 -7.67 -2.79 4.22
CA VAL A 96 -6.46 -2.15 4.78
C VAL A 96 -5.83 -3.03 5.87
N PRO A 97 -4.49 -3.10 5.98
CA PRO A 97 -3.81 -3.90 7.00
C PRO A 97 -3.71 -3.20 8.36
N GLU A 98 -3.83 -1.87 8.40
CA GLU A 98 -3.70 -1.07 9.62
C GLU A 98 -4.71 0.09 9.65
N THR A 99 -4.97 0.62 10.85
CA THR A 99 -5.87 1.77 11.04
C THR A 99 -5.24 3.04 10.51
N GLN A 100 -5.93 3.74 9.61
CA GLN A 100 -5.39 4.94 8.96
C GLN A 100 -6.47 5.74 8.23
N HIS A 101 -6.18 7.00 7.92
CA HIS A 101 -7.03 7.83 7.08
C HIS A 101 -6.91 7.41 5.60
N ALA A 102 -8.04 7.21 4.93
CA ALA A 102 -8.13 6.84 3.54
C ALA A 102 -9.20 7.65 2.82
N THR A 103 -8.91 8.03 1.58
CA THR A 103 -9.86 8.66 0.67
C THR A 103 -10.11 7.71 -0.51
N VAL A 104 -11.39 7.45 -0.80
CA VAL A 104 -11.83 6.67 -1.96
C VAL A 104 -12.60 7.60 -2.88
N ALA A 105 -12.15 7.70 -4.12
CA ALA A 105 -12.78 8.58 -5.09
C ALA A 105 -12.75 7.97 -6.50
N LEU A 106 -13.73 8.37 -7.30
CA LEU A 106 -13.86 7.99 -8.70
C LEU A 106 -13.28 9.08 -9.59
N TYR A 107 -12.53 8.68 -10.61
CA TYR A 107 -11.86 9.56 -11.56
C TYR A 107 -12.26 9.21 -12.99
N ASN A 108 -12.38 10.24 -13.84
CA ASN A 108 -12.58 10.06 -15.27
C ASN A 108 -11.25 9.80 -16.02
N ALA A 109 -11.33 9.58 -17.34
CA ALA A 109 -10.15 9.34 -18.19
C ALA A 109 -9.15 10.50 -18.23
N LEU A 110 -9.56 11.72 -17.89
CA LEU A 110 -8.68 12.90 -17.80
C LEU A 110 -8.00 13.02 -16.41
N GLY A 111 -8.27 12.08 -15.49
CA GLY A 111 -7.75 12.12 -14.13
C GLY A 111 -8.45 13.14 -13.24
N GLN A 112 -9.64 13.61 -13.61
CA GLN A 112 -10.44 14.51 -12.77
C GLN A 112 -11.28 13.68 -11.80
N GLU A 113 -11.28 14.08 -10.53
CA GLU A 113 -12.16 13.52 -9.52
C GLU A 113 -13.61 13.89 -9.86
N VAL A 114 -14.46 12.88 -10.05
CA VAL A 114 -15.89 13.05 -10.38
C VAL A 114 -16.79 12.75 -9.19
N VAL A 115 -16.37 11.86 -8.28
CA VAL A 115 -17.15 11.48 -7.08
C VAL A 115 -16.20 11.16 -5.92
N ARG A 116 -16.41 11.78 -4.75
CA ARG A 116 -15.81 11.38 -3.47
C ARG A 116 -16.70 10.29 -2.84
N ILE A 117 -16.24 9.04 -2.83
CA ILE A 117 -17.03 7.89 -2.33
C ILE A 117 -16.89 7.76 -0.80
N PHE A 118 -15.67 7.93 -0.30
CA PHE A 118 -15.36 7.83 1.13
C PHE A 118 -14.19 8.75 1.47
N ASP A 119 -14.23 9.34 2.66
CA ASP A 119 -13.12 10.15 3.20
C ASP A 119 -13.15 10.04 4.73
N GLY A 120 -12.21 9.29 5.30
CA GLY A 120 -12.21 9.03 6.74
C GLY A 120 -11.23 7.96 7.17
N VAL A 121 -11.35 7.52 8.42
CA VAL A 121 -10.48 6.48 8.99
C VAL A 121 -11.02 5.09 8.68
N LEU A 122 -10.20 4.24 8.08
CA LEU A 122 -10.45 2.80 7.92
C LEU A 122 -9.72 2.03 9.01
N THR A 123 -10.35 0.99 9.53
CA THR A 123 -9.74 0.03 10.47
C THR A 123 -9.29 -1.23 9.71
N PRO A 124 -8.35 -2.02 10.27
CA PRO A 124 -7.87 -3.25 9.65
C PRO A 124 -9.02 -4.17 9.23
N GLY A 125 -8.89 -4.77 8.05
CA GLY A 125 -9.90 -5.63 7.46
C GLY A 125 -10.63 -4.98 6.29
N GLN A 126 -11.81 -5.50 5.96
CA GLN A 126 -12.58 -5.08 4.79
C GLN A 126 -13.68 -4.09 5.17
N THR A 127 -13.71 -2.95 4.49
CA THR A 127 -14.80 -1.97 4.55
C THR A 127 -15.48 -1.90 3.19
N SER A 128 -16.81 -1.96 3.16
CA SER A 128 -17.61 -1.81 1.94
C SER A 128 -18.34 -0.48 1.97
N VAL A 129 -18.28 0.27 0.88
CA VAL A 129 -18.99 1.55 0.71
C VAL A 129 -19.77 1.51 -0.60
N GLU A 130 -21.06 1.82 -0.54
CA GLU A 130 -21.91 1.92 -1.73
C GLU A 130 -21.79 3.31 -2.37
N PHE A 131 -21.82 3.37 -3.69
CA PHE A 131 -21.87 4.61 -4.45
C PHE A 131 -22.78 4.47 -5.68
N ASN A 132 -23.43 5.56 -6.07
CA ASN A 132 -24.26 5.64 -7.28
C ASN A 132 -23.48 6.27 -8.45
N VAL A 133 -23.86 5.90 -9.66
CA VAL A 133 -23.27 6.39 -10.92
C VAL A 133 -24.33 6.99 -11.85
N GLU A 134 -25.55 7.24 -11.38
CA GLU A 134 -26.67 7.72 -12.22
C GLU A 134 -26.37 9.06 -12.90
N ALA A 135 -25.66 9.95 -12.20
CA ALA A 135 -25.23 11.24 -12.72
C ALA A 135 -24.02 11.16 -13.67
N LEU A 136 -23.43 9.99 -13.85
CA LEU A 136 -22.21 9.80 -14.65
C LEU A 136 -22.55 9.28 -16.06
N PRO A 137 -21.90 9.80 -17.11
CA PRO A 137 -21.95 9.20 -18.45
C PRO A 137 -21.50 7.74 -18.47
N ALA A 138 -21.99 6.98 -19.46
CA ALA A 138 -21.43 5.66 -19.75
C ALA A 138 -19.96 5.81 -20.20
N GLY A 139 -19.08 4.95 -19.71
CA GLY A 139 -17.66 5.07 -19.96
C GLY A 139 -16.80 4.30 -18.97
N THR A 140 -15.48 4.44 -19.13
CA THR A 140 -14.50 3.86 -18.21
C THR A 140 -14.07 4.89 -17.18
N TYR A 141 -14.05 4.47 -15.91
CA TYR A 141 -13.63 5.26 -14.76
C TYR A 141 -12.59 4.49 -13.94
N LEU A 142 -11.91 5.21 -13.05
CA LEU A 142 -10.93 4.66 -12.12
C LEU A 142 -11.39 4.95 -10.69
N VAL A 143 -11.63 3.91 -9.91
CA VAL A 143 -11.75 4.03 -8.45
C VAL A 143 -10.35 4.04 -7.89
N LYS A 144 -9.98 5.12 -7.21
CA LYS A 144 -8.68 5.29 -6.55
C LYS A 144 -8.89 5.37 -5.05
N VAL A 145 -8.21 4.49 -4.33
CA VAL A 145 -8.05 4.53 -2.87
C VAL A 145 -6.69 5.14 -2.59
N SER A 146 -6.64 6.18 -1.77
CA SER A 146 -5.40 6.82 -1.31
C SER A 146 -5.36 6.75 0.21
N SER A 147 -4.29 6.17 0.77
CA SER A 147 -4.12 6.08 2.22
C SER A 147 -2.65 6.15 2.59
N GLY A 148 -2.25 7.22 3.28
CA GLY A 148 -0.83 7.52 3.49
C GLY A 148 -0.07 7.62 2.17
N THR A 149 0.94 6.76 1.98
CA THR A 149 1.67 6.65 0.71
C THR A 149 1.13 5.56 -0.21
N TYR A 150 0.13 4.79 0.24
CA TYR A 150 -0.46 3.73 -0.57
C TYR A 150 -1.51 4.29 -1.49
N THR A 151 -1.50 3.76 -2.70
CA THR A 151 -2.53 4.05 -3.69
C THR A 151 -2.89 2.73 -4.36
N ALA A 152 -4.18 2.42 -4.35
CA ALA A 152 -4.73 1.31 -5.10
C ALA A 152 -5.73 1.85 -6.12
N VAL A 153 -5.74 1.30 -7.32
CA VAL A 153 -6.61 1.76 -8.41
C VAL A 153 -7.32 0.56 -9.02
N GLN A 154 -8.64 0.65 -9.14
CA GLN A 154 -9.48 -0.32 -9.81
C GLN A 154 -10.21 0.34 -10.98
N ARG A 155 -10.12 -0.26 -12.16
CA ARG A 155 -10.88 0.20 -13.32
C ARG A 155 -12.32 -0.30 -13.22
N VAL A 156 -13.27 0.59 -13.49
CA VAL A 156 -14.71 0.29 -13.49
C VAL A 156 -15.36 0.82 -14.78
N THR A 157 -16.31 0.07 -15.32
CA THR A 157 -17.09 0.48 -16.49
C THR A 157 -18.49 0.85 -16.05
N VAL A 158 -18.98 2.03 -16.43
CA VAL A 158 -20.36 2.45 -16.26
C VAL A 158 -21.11 2.23 -17.58
N VAL A 159 -22.28 1.61 -17.49
CA VAL A 159 -23.18 1.31 -18.61
C VAL A 159 -24.57 1.87 -18.35
N ARG A 160 -25.40 1.95 -19.40
CA ARG A 160 -26.81 2.38 -19.36
C ARG A 160 -27.67 1.40 -20.13
#